data_AF-A0A7S0NXZ1-F1
#
_entry.id   AF-A0A7S0NXZ1-F1
#
_cell.length_a   1.000
_cell.length_b   1.000
_cell.length_c   1.000
_cell.angle_alpha   90.00
_cell.angle_beta   90.00
_cell.angle_gamma   90.00
#
_symmetry.space_group_name_H-M   'P 1'
#
loop_
_entity.id
_entity.type
_entity.pdbx_description
1 polymer ?
#
loop_
_entity_poly.entity_id
_entity_poly.type
_entity_poly.pdbx_seq_one_letter_code
_entity_poly.pdbx_strand_id
1 'polypeptide(L)'
;QSGRCRCSVPMAFSRLRWCFVTVFCATSLASEAGVASDVKYIKCDTCKALVLAAHAQVGAARTGKAALSEEAVQVAVESMCKPETDEGAWLRRLDIVEKGLRLAIE
;
A
#
# COMPACT_ATOMS: atom_id res chain seq x y z
N GLN A 1 16.96 -21.24 -11.66
CA GLN A 1 17.68 -21.03 -12.93
C GLN A 1 18.39 -19.69 -12.85
N SER A 2 19.64 -19.67 -13.31
CA SER A 2 20.66 -18.64 -13.12
C SER A 2 20.37 -17.33 -13.87
N GLY A 3 20.33 -16.20 -13.16
CA GLY A 3 20.49 -14.86 -13.73
C GLY A 3 21.83 -14.27 -13.29
N ARG A 4 22.82 -14.26 -14.19
CA ARG A 4 24.14 -13.67 -13.97
C ARG A 4 24.03 -12.13 -13.98
N CYS A 5 24.28 -11.47 -12.85
CA CYS A 5 24.52 -10.03 -12.83
C CYS A 5 25.93 -9.74 -13.36
N ARG A 6 26.00 -8.99 -14.47
CA ARG A 6 27.27 -8.40 -14.94
C ARG A 6 27.63 -7.24 -14.04
N CYS A 7 28.69 -7.38 -13.25
CA CYS A 7 29.36 -6.24 -12.65
C CYS A 7 30.26 -5.62 -13.73
N SER A 8 29.82 -4.50 -14.31
CA SER A 8 30.69 -3.66 -15.13
C SER A 8 31.45 -2.75 -14.17
N VAL A 9 32.75 -2.97 -14.03
CA VAL A 9 33.61 -2.23 -13.10
C VAL A 9 34.45 -1.24 -13.92
N PRO A 10 34.26 0.09 -13.80
CA PRO A 10 35.32 1.02 -14.14
C PRO A 10 36.18 1.22 -12.88
N MET A 11 37.23 0.42 -12.72
CA MET A 11 38.27 0.69 -11.73
C MET A 11 39.45 1.39 -12.40
N ALA A 12 39.36 2.73 -12.46
CA ALA A 12 40.55 3.56 -12.57
C ALA A 12 41.32 3.47 -11.23
N PHE A 13 42.53 2.94 -11.32
CA PHE A 13 43.55 2.99 -10.28
C PHE A 13 43.91 4.45 -9.97
N SER A 14 43.74 4.91 -8.73
CA SER A 14 44.84 5.59 -8.03
C SER A 14 44.53 5.89 -6.56
N ARG A 15 45.30 5.20 -5.72
CA ARG A 15 45.93 5.66 -4.47
C ARG A 15 45.47 7.02 -3.93
N LEU A 16 44.72 7.04 -2.82
CA LEU A 16 45.17 7.58 -1.53
C LEU A 16 44.07 7.43 -0.47
N ARG A 17 44.32 6.53 0.49
CA ARG A 17 44.12 6.71 1.94
C ARG A 17 43.23 7.89 2.32
N TRP A 18 41.94 7.64 2.57
CA TRP A 18 41.12 8.36 3.54
C TRP A 18 40.29 7.32 4.30
N CYS A 19 40.58 7.20 5.59
CA CYS A 19 39.72 6.53 6.55
C CYS A 19 38.51 7.44 6.78
N PHE A 20 37.49 7.32 5.94
CA PHE A 20 36.14 7.68 6.32
C PHE A 20 35.35 6.39 6.34
N VAL A 21 35.06 5.93 7.55
CA VAL A 21 34.05 4.91 7.81
C VAL A 21 32.73 5.49 7.32
N THR A 22 32.43 5.33 6.04
CA THR A 22 31.09 5.50 5.51
C THR A 22 30.35 4.24 5.93
N VAL A 23 29.75 4.30 7.12
CA VAL A 23 28.56 3.51 7.41
C VAL A 23 27.52 3.92 6.38
N PHE A 24 27.57 3.27 5.22
CA PHE A 24 26.40 3.15 4.35
C PHE A 24 25.45 2.23 5.11
N CYS A 25 24.70 2.81 6.04
CA CYS A 25 23.46 2.24 6.50
C CYS A 25 22.55 2.21 5.27
N ALA A 26 22.64 1.12 4.50
CA ALA A 26 21.57 0.74 3.60
C ALA A 26 20.40 0.39 4.52
N THR A 27 19.61 1.41 4.85
CA THR A 27 18.26 1.22 5.37
C THR A 27 17.61 0.19 4.47
N SER A 28 17.43 -1.00 5.03
CA SER A 28 16.54 -1.99 4.45
C SER A 28 15.16 -1.38 4.56
N LEU A 29 14.76 -0.61 3.55
CA LEU A 29 13.36 -0.53 3.16
C LEU A 29 13.01 -1.94 2.66
N ALA A 30 12.87 -2.85 3.62
CA ALA A 30 12.10 -4.04 3.43
C ALA A 30 10.73 -3.52 3.04
N SER A 31 10.47 -3.52 1.73
CA SER A 31 9.12 -3.35 1.23
C SER A 31 8.37 -4.53 1.82
N GLU A 32 7.55 -4.27 2.84
CA GLU A 32 6.55 -5.19 3.34
C GLU A 32 5.44 -5.27 2.27
N ALA A 33 5.86 -5.66 1.06
CA ALA A 33 4.99 -5.87 -0.06
C ALA A 33 4.33 -7.22 0.17
N GLY A 34 3.00 -7.23 0.26
CA GLY A 34 2.23 -8.46 0.35
C GLY A 34 2.64 -9.44 -0.76
N VAL A 35 2.63 -10.74 -0.44
CA VAL A 35 3.04 -11.76 -1.39
C VAL A 35 2.02 -11.81 -2.53
N ALA A 36 2.49 -11.63 -3.77
CA ALA A 36 1.60 -11.55 -4.93
C ALA A 36 0.71 -12.80 -5.12
N SER A 37 1.11 -13.96 -4.61
CA SER A 37 0.32 -15.19 -4.60
C SER A 37 -0.95 -15.10 -3.78
N ASP A 38 -1.00 -14.18 -2.83
CA ASP A 38 -2.04 -14.10 -1.80
C ASP A 38 -3.22 -13.24 -2.24
N VAL A 39 -2.99 -12.40 -3.25
CA VAL A 39 -3.98 -11.51 -3.85
C VAL A 39 -5.24 -12.27 -4.27
N LYS A 40 -5.13 -13.52 -4.75
CA LYS A 40 -6.30 -14.34 -5.14
C LYS A 40 -7.23 -14.68 -3.99
N TYR A 41 -6.75 -14.68 -2.76
CA TYR A 41 -7.53 -15.04 -1.57
C TYR A 41 -8.19 -13.83 -0.91
N ILE A 42 -7.52 -12.66 -0.96
CA ILE A 42 -8.00 -11.44 -0.30
C ILE A 42 -9.00 -10.62 -1.14
N LYS A 43 -8.98 -10.75 -2.48
CA LYS A 43 -9.75 -9.90 -3.42
C LYS A 43 -11.20 -9.68 -3.03
N CYS A 44 -11.95 -10.74 -2.76
CA CYS A 44 -13.38 -10.64 -2.52
C CYS A 44 -13.69 -9.88 -1.22
N ASP A 45 -12.96 -10.16 -0.15
CA ASP A 45 -13.15 -9.51 1.13
C ASP A 45 -12.70 -8.04 1.08
N THR A 46 -11.58 -7.76 0.38
CA THR A 46 -11.14 -6.37 0.14
C THR A 46 -12.17 -5.59 -0.66
N CYS A 47 -12.68 -6.16 -1.76
CA CYS A 47 -13.70 -5.50 -2.58
C CYS A 47 -14.98 -5.24 -1.77
N LYS A 48 -15.39 -6.20 -0.93
CA LYS A 48 -16.57 -6.04 -0.07
C LYS A 48 -16.36 -4.92 0.95
N ALA A 49 -15.24 -4.90 1.65
CA ALA A 49 -14.92 -3.85 2.63
C ALA A 49 -14.85 -2.46 1.96
N LEU A 50 -14.17 -2.38 0.81
CA LEU A 50 -14.03 -1.15 0.05
C LEU A 50 -15.38 -0.58 -0.41
N VAL A 51 -16.24 -1.42 -1.00
CA VAL A 51 -17.56 -0.98 -1.48
C VAL A 51 -18.45 -0.51 -0.33
N LEU A 52 -18.42 -1.21 0.81
CA LEU A 52 -19.19 -0.80 1.98
C LEU A 52 -18.70 0.53 2.55
N ALA A 53 -17.39 0.72 2.66
CA ALA A 53 -16.80 1.97 3.12
C ALA A 53 -17.11 3.13 2.16
N ALA A 54 -16.99 2.91 0.84
CA ALA A 54 -17.29 3.92 -0.17
C ALA A 54 -18.77 4.31 -0.16
N HIS A 55 -19.68 3.34 -0.05
CA HIS A 55 -21.11 3.61 0.06
C HIS A 55 -21.44 4.42 1.31
N ALA A 56 -20.84 4.08 2.46
CA ALA A 56 -21.03 4.84 3.70
C ALA A 56 -20.50 6.28 3.57
N GLN A 57 -19.32 6.45 2.98
CA GLN A 57 -18.68 7.76 2.81
C GLN A 57 -19.47 8.68 1.89
N VAL A 58 -19.89 8.17 0.73
CA VAL A 58 -20.73 8.94 -0.22
C VAL A 58 -22.12 9.20 0.38
N GLY A 59 -22.66 8.24 1.14
CA GLY A 59 -23.92 8.41 1.87
C GLY A 59 -23.85 9.53 2.91
N ALA A 60 -22.75 9.62 3.66
CA ALA A 60 -22.50 10.67 4.65
C ALA A 60 -22.32 12.05 4.00
N ALA A 61 -21.72 12.11 2.81
CA ALA A 61 -21.58 13.36 2.04
C ALA A 61 -22.93 13.91 1.52
N ARG A 62 -24.00 13.09 1.51
CA ARG A 62 -25.30 13.48 0.98
C ARG A 62 -26.10 14.31 2.00
N THR A 63 -26.12 15.61 1.82
CA THR A 63 -26.97 16.54 2.59
C THR A 63 -28.40 16.58 2.03
N GLY A 64 -29.19 15.53 2.30
CA GLY A 64 -30.61 15.46 1.95
C GLY A 64 -30.96 14.46 0.84
N LYS A 65 -31.95 14.80 0.00
CA LYS A 65 -32.47 13.90 -1.06
C LYS A 65 -31.89 14.20 -2.45
N ALA A 66 -31.17 15.30 -2.63
CA ALA A 66 -30.56 15.66 -3.90
C ALA A 66 -29.43 14.69 -4.27
N ALA A 67 -29.25 14.46 -5.57
CA ALA A 67 -28.09 13.73 -6.08
C ALA A 67 -26.83 14.57 -5.87
N LEU A 68 -25.71 13.90 -5.55
CA LEU A 68 -24.40 14.53 -5.48
C LEU A 68 -23.88 14.78 -6.90
N SER A 69 -23.10 15.85 -7.07
CA SER A 69 -22.33 16.06 -8.29
C SER A 69 -21.17 15.07 -8.36
N GLU A 70 -20.64 14.84 -9.56
CA GLU A 70 -19.48 13.94 -9.77
C GLU A 70 -18.28 14.38 -8.93
N GLU A 71 -18.01 15.68 -8.89
CA GLU A 71 -16.88 16.25 -8.17
C GLU A 71 -17.02 15.99 -6.65
N ALA A 72 -18.23 16.10 -6.11
CA ALA A 72 -18.49 15.83 -4.71
C ALA A 72 -18.27 14.34 -4.37
N VAL A 73 -18.70 13.44 -5.26
CA VAL A 73 -18.47 11.99 -5.09
C VAL A 73 -16.97 11.68 -5.17
N GLN A 74 -16.25 12.28 -6.11
CA GLN A 74 -14.83 12.05 -6.27
C GLN A 74 -14.04 12.52 -5.06
N VAL A 75 -14.33 13.71 -4.52
CA VAL A 75 -13.70 14.20 -3.28
C VAL A 75 -13.98 13.27 -2.10
N ALA A 76 -15.22 12.77 -1.98
CA ALA A 76 -15.59 11.83 -0.93
C ALA A 76 -14.79 10.52 -1.03
N VAL A 77 -14.64 9.96 -2.24
CA VAL A 77 -13.86 8.73 -2.47
C VAL A 77 -12.35 8.97 -2.30
N GLU A 78 -11.83 10.13 -2.69
CA GLU A 78 -10.41 10.49 -2.51
C GLU A 78 -10.04 10.59 -1.03
N SER A 79 -10.97 11.08 -0.19
CA SER A 79 -10.75 11.24 1.25
C SER A 79 -10.59 9.90 1.98
N MET A 80 -11.42 8.90 1.66
CA MET A 80 -11.33 7.57 2.30
C MET A 80 -10.07 6.78 1.91
N CYS A 81 -9.37 7.19 0.84
CA CYS A 81 -8.11 6.59 0.41
C CYS A 81 -6.90 7.13 1.20
N LYS A 82 -7.11 8.07 2.15
CA LYS A 82 -6.05 8.66 2.97
C LYS A 82 -6.11 8.09 4.39
N PRO A 83 -5.20 7.17 4.78
CA PRO A 83 -5.26 6.54 6.10
C PRO A 83 -5.25 7.56 7.24
N GLU A 84 -4.58 8.70 7.04
CA GLU A 84 -4.42 9.77 8.04
C GLU A 84 -5.68 10.55 8.38
N THR A 85 -6.72 10.47 7.54
CA THR A 85 -7.98 11.18 7.79
C THR A 85 -8.98 10.26 8.50
N ASP A 86 -10.00 10.85 9.11
CA ASP A 86 -11.04 10.09 9.81
C ASP A 86 -11.80 9.16 8.84
N GLU A 87 -11.99 9.60 7.60
CA GLU A 87 -12.66 8.87 6.53
C GLU A 87 -11.85 7.66 6.05
N GLY A 88 -10.51 7.72 6.12
CA GLY A 88 -9.62 6.63 5.72
C GLY A 88 -9.05 5.82 6.88
N ALA A 89 -9.34 6.19 8.14
CA ALA A 89 -8.82 5.51 9.33
C ALA A 89 -9.19 4.01 9.40
N TRP A 90 -10.23 3.59 8.68
CA TRP A 90 -10.63 2.18 8.57
C TRP A 90 -9.61 1.32 7.80
N LEU A 91 -8.81 1.89 6.91
CA LEU A 91 -7.76 1.17 6.18
C LEU A 91 -6.74 0.55 7.13
N ARG A 92 -6.43 1.24 8.24
CA ARG A 92 -5.50 0.76 9.28
C ARG A 92 -6.05 -0.40 10.11
N ARG A 93 -7.35 -0.67 10.02
CA ARG A 93 -8.00 -1.76 10.75
C ARG A 93 -8.09 -3.05 9.94
N LEU A 94 -7.84 -3.00 8.62
CA LEU A 94 -7.85 -4.19 7.80
C LEU A 94 -6.55 -4.95 8.05
N ASP A 95 -6.68 -6.14 8.64
CA ASP A 95 -5.55 -7.05 8.79
C ASP A 95 -5.74 -8.30 7.93
N ILE A 96 -4.65 -8.82 7.37
CA ILE A 96 -4.68 -10.06 6.59
C ILE A 96 -4.34 -11.20 7.54
N VAL A 97 -5.35 -12.01 7.85
CA VAL A 97 -5.22 -13.12 8.78
C VAL A 97 -5.35 -14.47 8.08
N GLU A 98 -4.66 -15.48 8.62
CA GLU A 98 -4.80 -16.87 8.17
C GLU A 98 -6.09 -17.49 8.75
N LYS A 99 -6.99 -17.94 7.87
CA LYS A 99 -8.20 -18.69 8.21
C LYS A 99 -8.13 -20.09 7.60
N GLY A 100 -7.47 -20.99 8.34
CA GLY A 100 -7.23 -22.37 7.91
C GLY A 100 -6.22 -22.44 6.75
N LEU A 101 -6.67 -22.84 5.57
CA LEU A 101 -5.84 -22.93 4.35
C LEU A 101 -5.96 -21.71 3.43
N ARG A 102 -6.54 -20.59 3.91
CA ARG A 102 -6.80 -19.38 3.13
C ARG A 102 -6.45 -18.13 3.92
N LEU A 103 -6.13 -17.06 3.20
CA LEU A 103 -5.98 -15.72 3.74
C LEU A 103 -7.30 -14.97 3.62
N ALA A 104 -7.67 -14.22 4.66
CA ALA A 104 -8.91 -13.46 4.73
C ALA A 104 -8.65 -12.11 5.42
N ILE A 105 -9.56 -11.16 5.20
CA ILE A 105 -9.53 -9.87 5.92
C ILE A 105 -10.37 -9.98 7.19
N GLU A 106 -9.85 -9.44 8.29
CA GLU A 106 -10.56 -9.23 9.55
C GLU A 106 -10.68 -7.75 9.89
#